data_AF-Q4BYP8-F1
#
_entry.id   AF-Q4BYP8-F1
#
_cell.length_a   1.000
_cell.length_b   1.000
_cell.length_c   1.000
_cell.angle_alpha   90.00
_cell.angle_beta   90.00
_cell.angle_gamma   90.00
#
_symmetry.space_group_name_H-M   'P 1'
#
loop_
_entity.id
_entity.type
_entity.pdbx_description
1 polymer ?
#
loop_
_entity_poly.entity_id
_entity_poly.type
_entity_poly.pdbx_seq_one_letter_code
_entity_poly.pdbx_strand_id
1 'polypeptide(L)'
;MNIREVTHFFTFLLLLIFLFFSYPYSNLADVERVILTPEILQERIKSPQLQDGILTLDLTSLEIDLTEENNEFKEEFYRQVQHYLNYSDQVTGLDFSHSLIKGELLSSRLGISIILSPETLPKNLTISEQKIIESNNRFSPQPLDNINSIILFRGALKFNESILTEKMSF
;
A
#
# COMPACT_ATOMS: atom_id res chain seq x y z
N MET A 1 34.31 16.42 47.55
CA MET A 1 33.51 15.51 46.70
C MET A 1 33.84 14.09 47.10
N ASN A 2 32.86 13.30 47.54
CA ASN A 2 33.08 12.00 48.17
C ASN A 2 33.38 10.92 47.11
N ILE A 3 34.47 10.17 47.25
CA ILE A 3 34.94 9.20 46.25
C ILE A 3 33.85 8.14 45.94
N ARG A 4 33.02 7.79 46.93
CA ARG A 4 31.86 6.90 46.75
C ARG A 4 30.81 7.43 45.79
N GLU A 5 30.48 8.72 45.85
CA GLU A 5 29.47 9.33 44.97
C GLU A 5 29.94 9.38 43.52
N VAL A 6 31.23 9.65 43.31
CA VAL A 6 31.86 9.62 41.98
C VAL A 6 31.82 8.22 41.38
N THR A 7 32.02 7.18 42.21
CA THR A 7 31.99 5.79 41.76
C THR A 7 30.57 5.36 41.37
N HIS A 8 29.56 5.72 42.17
CA HIS A 8 28.15 5.43 41.84
C HIS A 8 27.68 6.16 40.58
N PHE A 9 28.07 7.43 40.40
CA PHE A 9 27.78 8.19 39.19
C PHE A 9 28.38 7.53 37.94
N PHE A 10 29.64 7.10 38.00
CA PHE A 10 30.28 6.39 36.90
C PHE A 10 29.61 5.05 36.59
N THR A 11 29.21 4.31 37.62
CA THR A 11 28.54 3.01 37.45
C THR A 11 27.17 3.18 36.79
N PHE A 12 26.41 4.20 37.21
CA PHE A 12 25.12 4.55 36.62
C PHE A 12 25.25 4.99 35.16
N LEU A 13 26.26 5.81 34.85
CA LEU A 13 26.56 6.24 33.48
C LEU A 13 26.91 5.04 32.57
N LEU A 14 27.71 4.09 33.08
CA LEU A 14 28.10 2.89 32.36
C LEU A 14 26.88 1.98 32.07
N LEU A 15 25.97 1.85 33.03
CA LEU A 15 24.73 1.09 32.89
C LEU A 15 23.76 1.74 31.89
N LEU A 16 23.71 3.07 31.88
CA LEU A 16 22.91 3.84 30.91
C LEU A 16 23.46 3.67 29.49
N ILE A 17 24.78 3.74 29.31
CA ILE A 17 25.44 3.49 28.03
C ILE A 17 25.19 2.06 27.56
N PHE A 18 25.28 1.06 28.45
CA PHE A 18 25.00 -0.34 28.10
C PHE A 18 23.54 -0.53 27.64
N LEU A 19 22.57 0.14 28.26
CA LEU A 19 21.18 0.13 27.83
C LEU A 19 21.01 0.75 26.43
N PHE A 20 21.70 1.86 26.12
CA PHE A 20 21.66 2.47 24.79
C PHE A 20 22.26 1.59 23.69
N PHE A 21 23.31 0.81 23.99
CA PHE A 21 23.92 -0.12 23.02
C PHE A 21 23.18 -1.47 22.90
N SER A 22 22.28 -1.78 23.84
CA SER A 22 21.50 -3.04 23.81
C SER A 22 20.22 -2.94 22.98
N TYR A 23 19.85 -1.76 22.51
CA TYR A 23 18.74 -1.64 21.56
C TYR A 23 19.23 -2.10 20.19
N PRO A 24 18.67 -3.19 19.63
CA PRO A 24 18.93 -3.50 18.25
C PRO A 24 18.41 -2.34 17.42
N TYR A 25 19.31 -1.62 16.74
CA TYR A 25 18.93 -0.81 15.60
C TYR A 25 18.32 -1.78 14.60
N SER A 26 16.99 -1.73 14.42
CA SER A 26 16.30 -2.44 13.36
C SER A 26 16.83 -1.91 12.03
N ASN A 27 17.89 -2.53 11.51
CA ASN A 27 18.34 -2.30 10.14
C ASN A 27 17.26 -2.88 9.23
N LEU A 28 16.28 -2.06 8.85
CA LEU A 28 15.27 -2.34 7.80
C LEU A 28 15.91 -2.54 6.41
N ALA A 29 17.24 -2.51 6.33
CA ALA A 29 18.05 -2.56 5.12
C ALA A 29 18.31 -3.98 4.59
N ASP A 30 18.01 -5.04 5.37
CA ASP A 30 18.38 -6.42 5.01
C ASP A 30 17.19 -7.39 4.98
N VAL A 31 16.02 -6.90 4.54
CA VAL A 31 14.98 -7.81 4.07
C VAL A 31 15.36 -8.24 2.67
N GLU A 32 15.60 -9.54 2.46
CA GLU A 32 15.77 -10.10 1.12
C GLU A 32 14.47 -9.88 0.34
N ARG A 33 14.51 -9.00 -0.66
CA ARG A 33 13.36 -8.64 -1.49
C ARG A 33 13.52 -9.25 -2.88
N VAL A 34 12.46 -9.89 -3.36
CA VAL A 34 12.40 -10.40 -4.73
C VAL A 34 11.98 -9.28 -5.66
N ILE A 35 12.70 -9.08 -6.76
CA ILE A 35 12.31 -8.10 -7.79
C ILE A 35 10.98 -8.55 -8.39
N LEU A 36 9.97 -7.67 -8.35
CA LEU A 36 8.69 -7.92 -8.98
C LEU A 36 8.84 -7.81 -10.50
N THR A 37 8.66 -8.93 -11.19
CA THR A 37 8.52 -8.96 -12.65
C THR A 37 7.05 -9.06 -13.05
N PRO A 38 6.68 -8.79 -14.32
CA PRO A 38 5.30 -8.99 -14.79
C PRO A 38 4.80 -10.43 -14.57
N GLU A 39 5.67 -11.43 -14.68
CA GLU A 39 5.34 -12.85 -14.50
C GLU A 39 5.00 -13.14 -13.04
N ILE A 40 5.83 -12.67 -12.10
CA ILE A 40 5.55 -12.82 -10.66
C ILE A 40 4.24 -12.11 -10.31
N LEU A 41 4.00 -10.91 -10.85
CA LEU A 41 2.73 -10.20 -10.63
C LEU A 41 1.53 -11.02 -11.12
N GLN A 42 1.62 -11.63 -12.31
CA GLN A 42 0.56 -12.50 -12.83
C GLN A 42 0.34 -13.73 -11.94
N GLU A 43 1.39 -14.33 -11.40
CA GLU A 43 1.28 -15.46 -10.46
C GLU A 43 0.55 -15.05 -9.18
N ARG A 44 0.88 -13.89 -8.62
CA ARG A 44 0.20 -13.33 -7.44
C ARG A 44 -1.28 -13.02 -7.73
N ILE A 45 -1.59 -12.45 -8.89
CA ILE A 45 -2.96 -12.15 -9.33
C ILE A 45 -3.81 -13.42 -9.48
N LYS A 46 -3.22 -14.53 -9.93
CA LYS A 46 -3.92 -15.82 -10.07
C LYS A 46 -4.17 -16.51 -8.72
N SER A 47 -3.46 -16.13 -7.67
CA SER A 47 -3.49 -16.78 -6.37
C SER A 47 -3.53 -15.78 -5.19
N PRO A 48 -4.51 -14.86 -5.18
CA PRO A 48 -4.64 -13.90 -4.10
C PRO A 48 -4.93 -14.60 -2.77
N GLN A 49 -4.44 -14.02 -1.68
CA GLN A 49 -4.44 -14.63 -0.35
C GLN A 49 -5.58 -14.07 0.50
N LEU A 50 -6.19 -14.90 1.34
CA LEU A 50 -7.16 -14.42 2.31
C LEU A 50 -6.42 -13.86 3.53
N GLN A 51 -6.47 -12.54 3.72
CA GLN A 51 -5.90 -11.85 4.87
C GLN A 51 -6.99 -11.10 5.62
N ASP A 52 -7.08 -11.28 6.94
CA ASP A 52 -8.09 -10.61 7.78
C ASP A 52 -9.53 -10.79 7.26
N GLY A 53 -9.81 -11.93 6.60
CA GLY A 53 -11.10 -12.23 5.98
C GLY A 53 -11.38 -11.53 4.64
N ILE A 54 -10.39 -10.84 4.07
CA ILE A 54 -10.49 -10.13 2.78
C ILE A 54 -9.50 -10.73 1.78
N LEU A 55 -9.96 -10.96 0.54
CA LEU A 55 -9.08 -11.41 -0.53
C LEU A 55 -8.06 -10.29 -0.83
N THR A 56 -6.78 -10.60 -0.83
CA THR A 56 -5.71 -9.60 -0.88
C THR A 56 -4.66 -10.02 -1.88
N LEU A 57 -4.28 -9.10 -2.77
CA LEU A 57 -3.11 -9.28 -3.63
C LEU A 57 -1.87 -9.09 -2.77
N ASP A 58 -1.20 -10.21 -2.50
CA ASP A 58 0.02 -10.23 -1.71
C ASP A 58 1.21 -9.75 -2.57
N LEU A 59 1.64 -8.53 -2.28
CA LEU A 59 2.82 -7.86 -2.86
C LEU A 59 3.89 -7.61 -1.78
N THR A 60 3.91 -8.44 -0.72
CA THR A 60 4.82 -8.30 0.40
C THR A 60 6.25 -8.73 0.07
N SER A 61 7.23 -8.09 0.72
CA SER A 61 8.67 -8.40 0.57
C SER A 61 9.17 -8.36 -0.88
N LEU A 62 8.61 -7.46 -1.69
CA LEU A 62 9.00 -7.27 -3.08
C LEU A 62 9.80 -5.99 -3.28
N GLU A 63 10.66 -5.99 -4.29
CA GLU A 63 11.20 -4.78 -4.88
C GLU A 63 10.39 -4.43 -6.13
N ILE A 64 9.69 -3.30 -6.10
CA ILE A 64 8.79 -2.84 -7.15
C ILE A 64 9.39 -1.59 -7.77
N ASP A 65 9.92 -1.70 -8.97
CA ASP A 65 10.63 -0.60 -9.64
C ASP A 65 9.72 0.19 -10.59
N LEU A 66 9.15 1.29 -10.11
CA LEU A 66 8.25 2.19 -10.84
C LEU A 66 8.95 3.48 -11.29
N THR A 67 10.27 3.50 -11.45
CA THR A 67 10.95 4.70 -11.93
C THR A 67 10.66 4.97 -13.41
N GLU A 68 10.97 6.19 -13.89
CA GLU A 68 10.80 6.56 -15.30
C GLU A 68 11.70 5.75 -16.24
N GLU A 69 12.85 5.27 -15.77
CA GLU A 69 13.75 4.40 -16.53
C GLU A 69 13.13 3.02 -16.79
N ASN A 70 12.19 2.58 -15.95
CA ASN A 70 11.48 1.31 -16.07
C ASN A 70 10.01 1.48 -16.49
N ASN A 71 9.74 2.44 -17.36
CA ASN A 71 8.38 2.84 -17.73
C ASN A 71 7.52 1.69 -18.32
N GLU A 72 8.14 0.75 -19.04
CA GLU A 72 7.42 -0.41 -19.59
C GLU A 72 6.82 -1.28 -18.48
N PHE A 73 7.63 -1.65 -17.48
CA PHE A 73 7.15 -2.40 -16.33
C PHE A 73 6.18 -1.58 -15.49
N LYS A 74 6.44 -0.28 -15.28
CA LYS A 74 5.55 0.62 -14.53
C LYS A 74 4.13 0.60 -15.11
N GLU A 75 4.01 0.77 -16.43
CA GLU A 75 2.71 0.75 -17.10
C GLU A 75 2.04 -0.61 -17.03
N GLU A 76 2.81 -1.68 -17.22
CA GLU A 76 2.31 -3.05 -17.14
C GLU A 76 1.83 -3.41 -15.72
N PHE A 77 2.57 -3.01 -14.69
CA PHE A 77 2.21 -3.17 -13.28
C PHE A 77 0.83 -2.56 -13.00
N TYR A 78 0.66 -1.27 -13.32
CA TYR A 78 -0.62 -0.60 -13.08
C TYR A 78 -1.75 -1.18 -13.92
N ARG A 79 -1.48 -1.56 -15.18
CA ARG A 79 -2.48 -2.18 -16.05
C ARG A 79 -3.00 -3.50 -15.46
N GLN A 80 -2.10 -4.36 -15.00
CA GLN A 80 -2.46 -5.65 -14.39
C GLN A 80 -3.20 -5.46 -13.06
N VAL A 81 -2.70 -4.60 -12.17
CA VAL A 81 -3.35 -4.31 -10.88
C VAL A 81 -4.75 -3.73 -11.08
N GLN A 82 -4.93 -2.76 -11.97
CA GLN A 82 -6.25 -2.20 -12.27
C GLN A 82 -7.19 -3.23 -12.87
N HIS A 83 -6.70 -4.08 -13.78
CA HIS A 83 -7.50 -5.16 -14.34
C HIS A 83 -8.00 -6.10 -13.23
N TYR A 84 -7.10 -6.53 -12.35
CA TYR A 84 -7.45 -7.38 -11.22
C TYR A 84 -8.52 -6.73 -10.31
N LEU A 85 -8.35 -5.45 -9.95
CA LEU A 85 -9.29 -4.73 -9.08
C LEU A 85 -10.65 -4.50 -9.74
N ASN A 86 -10.67 -4.09 -11.01
CA ASN A 86 -11.89 -3.76 -11.73
C ASN A 86 -12.78 -4.99 -11.99
N TYR A 87 -12.17 -6.15 -12.22
CA TYR A 87 -12.87 -7.39 -12.57
C TYR A 87 -13.03 -8.37 -11.39
N SER A 88 -12.58 -8.01 -10.18
CA SER A 88 -12.86 -8.82 -9.00
C SER A 88 -14.30 -8.62 -8.52
N ASP A 89 -15.03 -9.72 -8.34
CA ASP A 89 -16.36 -9.73 -7.73
C ASP A 89 -16.32 -9.58 -6.21
N GLN A 90 -15.13 -9.74 -5.61
CA GLN A 90 -14.92 -9.68 -4.17
C GLN A 90 -14.24 -8.38 -3.76
N VAL A 91 -14.53 -7.94 -2.54
CA VAL A 91 -13.75 -6.91 -1.86
C VAL A 91 -12.29 -7.37 -1.83
N THR A 92 -11.42 -6.55 -2.41
CA THR A 92 -10.04 -6.92 -2.69
C THR A 92 -9.08 -5.87 -2.15
N GLY A 93 -8.13 -6.31 -1.31
CA GLY A 93 -7.04 -5.49 -0.77
C GLY A 93 -5.74 -5.60 -1.57
N LEU A 94 -4.79 -4.71 -1.27
CA LEU A 94 -3.42 -4.74 -1.75
C LEU A 94 -2.48 -4.68 -0.53
N ASP A 95 -1.49 -5.56 -0.47
CA ASP A 95 -0.52 -5.59 0.64
C ASP A 95 0.91 -5.44 0.15
N PHE A 96 1.52 -4.29 0.44
CA PHE A 96 2.91 -3.96 0.12
C PHE A 96 3.84 -4.06 1.34
N SER A 97 3.44 -4.76 2.40
CA SER A 97 4.23 -4.82 3.64
C SER A 97 5.64 -5.36 3.39
N HIS A 98 6.65 -4.74 4.01
CA HIS A 98 8.08 -5.02 3.85
C HIS A 98 8.67 -4.79 2.44
N SER A 99 7.88 -4.26 1.50
CA SER A 99 8.32 -4.02 0.12
C SER A 99 9.11 -2.72 -0.04
N LEU A 100 10.00 -2.70 -1.03
CA LEU A 100 10.70 -1.51 -1.51
C LEU A 100 10.05 -1.06 -2.80
N ILE A 101 9.50 0.15 -2.83
CA ILE A 101 8.86 0.75 -4.00
C ILE A 101 9.75 1.89 -4.49
N LYS A 102 10.34 1.70 -5.66
CA LYS A 102 11.18 2.72 -6.32
C LYS A 102 10.32 3.57 -7.25
N GLY A 103 10.58 4.87 -7.32
CA GLY A 103 9.80 5.81 -8.12
C GLY A 103 8.46 6.21 -7.47
N GLU A 104 7.68 7.00 -8.20
CA GLU A 104 6.40 7.53 -7.75
C GLU A 104 5.29 6.46 -7.76
N LEU A 105 4.62 6.29 -6.61
CA LEU A 105 3.45 5.42 -6.49
C LEU A 105 2.17 6.23 -6.65
N LEU A 106 1.43 5.98 -7.73
CA LEU A 106 0.19 6.66 -8.08
C LEU A 106 -0.99 5.93 -7.47
N SER A 107 -1.48 6.39 -6.32
CA SER A 107 -2.61 5.74 -5.64
C SER A 107 -3.89 5.76 -6.47
N SER A 108 -4.06 6.77 -7.33
CA SER A 108 -5.15 6.86 -8.31
C SER A 108 -5.18 5.71 -9.32
N ARG A 109 -4.07 4.99 -9.48
CA ARG A 109 -3.92 3.80 -10.33
C ARG A 109 -3.95 2.49 -9.54
N LEU A 110 -4.12 2.54 -8.21
CA LEU A 110 -4.21 1.39 -7.31
C LEU A 110 -5.65 1.13 -6.81
N GLY A 111 -6.63 1.82 -7.38
CA GLY A 111 -8.05 1.68 -7.03
C GLY A 111 -8.93 1.70 -8.27
N ILE A 112 -10.24 1.63 -8.04
CA ILE A 112 -11.25 1.67 -9.11
C ILE A 112 -11.69 3.11 -9.31
N SER A 113 -11.54 3.64 -10.51
CA SER A 113 -12.09 4.96 -10.87
C SER A 113 -13.59 4.85 -11.10
N ILE A 114 -14.38 5.53 -10.26
CA ILE A 114 -15.85 5.49 -10.32
C ILE A 114 -16.35 6.90 -10.62
N ILE A 115 -17.12 7.02 -11.69
CA ILE A 115 -17.91 8.22 -11.96
C ILE A 115 -19.14 8.19 -11.05
N LEU A 116 -19.36 9.26 -10.29
CA LEU A 116 -20.42 9.40 -9.30
C LEU A 116 -21.79 9.69 -9.93
N SER A 117 -22.25 8.79 -10.79
CA SER A 117 -23.56 8.82 -11.46
C SER A 117 -24.21 7.44 -11.42
N PRO A 118 -25.56 7.35 -11.28
CA PRO A 118 -26.27 6.07 -11.27
C PRO A 118 -26.00 5.17 -12.49
N GLU A 119 -25.79 5.77 -13.66
CA GLU A 119 -25.65 5.02 -14.93
C GLU A 119 -24.26 4.39 -15.12
N THR A 120 -23.26 4.86 -14.36
CA THR A 120 -21.84 4.50 -14.53
C THR A 120 -21.29 3.66 -13.39
N LEU A 121 -22.10 3.30 -12.40
CA LEU A 121 -21.64 2.50 -11.27
C LEU A 121 -21.25 1.08 -11.73
N PRO A 122 -20.08 0.57 -11.31
CA PRO A 122 -19.71 -0.82 -11.56
C PRO A 122 -20.73 -1.80 -10.99
N LYS A 123 -21.09 -2.84 -11.75
CA LYS A 123 -22.11 -3.83 -11.37
C LYS A 123 -21.66 -4.78 -10.26
N ASN A 124 -20.35 -4.90 -10.05
CA ASN A 124 -19.72 -5.77 -9.05
C ASN A 124 -19.56 -5.10 -7.68
N LEU A 125 -20.12 -3.90 -7.47
CA LEU A 125 -20.16 -3.27 -6.16
C LEU A 125 -21.11 -4.03 -5.22
N THR A 126 -20.71 -4.14 -3.96
CA THR A 126 -21.57 -4.60 -2.88
C THR A 126 -22.62 -3.55 -2.53
N ILE A 127 -23.72 -3.98 -1.92
CA ILE A 127 -24.79 -3.08 -1.46
C ILE A 127 -24.26 -2.00 -0.49
N SER A 128 -23.28 -2.35 0.35
CA SER A 128 -22.67 -1.40 1.29
C SER A 128 -21.82 -0.37 0.56
N GLU A 129 -20.99 -0.79 -0.41
CA GLU A 129 -20.18 0.11 -1.25
C GLU A 129 -21.08 1.09 -2.03
N GLN A 130 -22.15 0.57 -2.64
CA GLN A 130 -23.10 1.40 -3.38
C GLN A 130 -23.75 2.46 -2.48
N LYS A 131 -24.23 2.08 -1.29
CA LYS A 131 -24.82 3.04 -0.34
C LYS A 131 -23.83 4.13 0.09
N ILE A 132 -22.56 3.78 0.29
CA ILE A 132 -21.51 4.75 0.64
C ILE A 132 -21.32 5.74 -0.52
N ILE A 133 -21.23 5.25 -1.75
CA ILE A 133 -21.05 6.08 -2.96
C ILE A 133 -22.25 7.00 -3.17
N GLU A 134 -23.47 6.46 -3.07
CA GLU A 134 -24.71 7.23 -3.23
C GLU A 134 -24.92 8.28 -2.12
N SER A 135 -24.32 8.07 -0.94
CA SER A 135 -24.33 9.05 0.15
C SER A 135 -23.34 10.21 -0.05
N ASN A 136 -22.45 10.12 -1.04
CA ASN A 136 -21.47 11.16 -1.33
C ASN A 136 -22.17 12.42 -1.85
N ASN A 137 -21.83 13.59 -1.31
CA ASN A 137 -22.45 14.86 -1.71
C ASN A 137 -22.16 15.28 -3.16
N ARG A 138 -21.13 14.69 -3.80
CA ARG A 138 -20.79 14.89 -5.20
C ARG A 138 -21.51 13.92 -6.14
N PHE A 139 -22.27 12.97 -5.58
CA PHE A 139 -23.09 12.05 -6.36
C PHE A 139 -24.24 12.82 -6.99
N SER A 140 -24.24 12.86 -8.33
CA SER A 140 -25.24 13.58 -9.09
C SER A 140 -26.10 12.60 -9.86
N PRO A 141 -27.43 12.61 -9.67
CA PRO A 141 -28.33 11.88 -10.54
C PRO A 141 -28.52 12.57 -11.91
N GLN A 142 -27.98 13.77 -12.10
CA GLN A 142 -28.09 14.51 -13.35
C GLN A 142 -26.91 14.18 -14.30
N PRO A 143 -27.16 14.02 -15.61
CA PRO A 143 -26.12 13.62 -16.56
C PRO A 143 -25.05 14.70 -16.75
N LEU A 144 -23.79 14.28 -16.59
CA LEU A 144 -22.55 14.76 -17.25
C LEU A 144 -22.12 16.25 -17.23
N ASP A 145 -22.85 17.18 -16.63
CA ASP A 145 -22.35 18.58 -16.59
C ASP A 145 -21.11 18.76 -15.69
N ASN A 146 -20.85 17.81 -14.78
CA ASN A 146 -19.62 17.73 -14.01
C ASN A 146 -19.24 16.26 -13.75
N ILE A 147 -18.17 15.76 -14.38
CA ILE A 147 -17.67 14.40 -14.20
C ILE A 147 -16.93 14.35 -12.86
N ASN A 148 -17.69 14.19 -11.77
CA ASN A 148 -17.11 13.91 -10.46
C ASN A 148 -16.74 12.42 -10.43
N SER A 149 -15.44 12.13 -10.39
CA SER A 149 -14.94 10.78 -10.14
C SER A 149 -14.29 10.68 -8.76
N ILE A 150 -14.29 9.47 -8.23
CA ILE A 150 -13.53 9.10 -7.03
C ILE A 150 -12.72 7.85 -7.32
N ILE A 151 -11.65 7.66 -6.57
CA ILE A 151 -10.92 6.40 -6.52
C ILE A 151 -11.47 5.59 -5.35
N LEU A 152 -12.10 4.45 -5.65
CA LEU A 152 -12.60 3.51 -4.66
C LEU A 152 -11.53 2.44 -4.40
N PHE A 153 -11.09 2.36 -3.15
CA PHE A 153 -10.35 1.21 -2.63
C PHE A 153 -11.34 0.28 -1.95
N ARG A 154 -11.50 -0.93 -2.50
CA ARG A 154 -12.50 -1.89 -2.01
C ARG A 154 -12.04 -2.66 -0.79
N GLY A 155 -10.73 -2.81 -0.60
CA GLY A 155 -10.11 -3.45 0.56
C GLY A 155 -8.98 -2.62 1.16
N ALA A 156 -8.25 -3.20 2.10
CA ALA A 156 -7.13 -2.54 2.75
C ALA A 156 -5.99 -2.29 1.75
N LEU A 157 -5.33 -1.15 1.90
CA LEU A 157 -4.07 -0.83 1.24
C LEU A 157 -2.99 -0.78 2.33
N LYS A 158 -2.18 -1.83 2.43
CA LYS A 158 -1.20 -2.02 3.52
C LYS A 158 0.22 -1.67 3.05
N PHE A 159 0.97 -0.99 3.92
CA PHE A 159 2.34 -0.51 3.68
C PHE A 159 3.25 -0.75 4.90
N ASN A 160 2.94 -1.73 5.74
CA ASN A 160 3.64 -1.93 7.00
C ASN A 160 5.12 -2.19 6.73
N GLU A 161 6.01 -1.37 7.31
CA GLU A 161 7.47 -1.48 7.12
C GLU A 161 7.92 -1.46 5.65
N SER A 162 7.11 -0.88 4.76
CA SER A 162 7.50 -0.64 3.37
C SER A 162 8.37 0.61 3.25
N ILE A 163 9.20 0.65 2.22
CA ILE A 163 10.07 1.77 1.90
C ILE A 163 9.61 2.31 0.54
N LEU A 164 9.19 3.57 0.49
CA LEU A 164 8.95 4.27 -0.77
C LEU A 164 10.14 5.21 -1.00
N THR A 165 10.81 5.10 -2.15
CA THR A 165 11.95 5.98 -2.47
C THR A 165 11.47 7.39 -2.82
N GLU A 166 10.23 7.51 -3.29
CA GLU A 166 9.55 8.77 -3.57
C GLU A 166 8.20 8.85 -2.87
N LYS A 167 7.51 9.98 -3.02
CA LYS A 167 6.20 10.16 -2.38
C LYS A 167 5.12 9.37 -3.12
N MET A 168 4.07 9.01 -2.38
CA MET A 168 2.81 8.57 -2.96
C MET A 168 1.98 9.80 -3.36
N SER A 169 1.43 9.76 -4.56
CA SER A 169 0.50 10.79 -5.05
C SER A 169 -0.94 10.32 -4.99
N PHE A 170 -1.83 11.22 -4.57
CA PHE A 170 -3.26 11.01 -4.33
C PHE A 170 -4.13 11.77 -5.32
#